data_AF-A0A2J0JJ22-F1
#
_entry.id   AF-A0A2J0JJ22-F1
#
_cell.length_a   1.000
_cell.length_b   1.000
_cell.length_c   1.000
_cell.angle_alpha   90.00
_cell.angle_beta   90.00
_cell.angle_gamma   90.00
#
_symmetry.space_group_name_H-M   'P 1'
#
loop_
_entity.id
_entity.type
_entity.pdbx_description
1 polymer ?
#
loop_
_entity_poly.entity_id
_entity_poly.type
_entity_poly.pdbx_seq_one_letter_code
_entity_poly.pdbx_strand_id
1 'polypeptide(L)' 'MLRTQGVPEAQIDMFINMMEKNPELFKTIAEEIQEKIKSGMDQNTAGLSVMKKYEDELKKLV' A
#
# COMPACT_ATOMS: atom_id res chain seq x y z
N MET A 1 -12.81 -5.77 -18.64
CA MET A 1 -11.65 -4.88 -18.84
C MET A 1 -11.24 -4.28 -17.50
N LEU A 2 -10.51 -5.03 -16.67
CA LEU A 2 -10.02 -4.60 -15.34
C LEU A 2 -8.50 -4.41 -15.34
N ARG A 3 -7.90 -4.11 -16.50
CA ARG A 3 -6.44 -3.95 -16.69
C ARG A 3 -5.97 -2.48 -16.70
N THR A 4 -6.87 -1.52 -16.51
CA THR A 4 -6.58 -0.08 -16.63
C THR A 4 -6.60 0.67 -15.30
N GLN A 5 -6.94 0.01 -14.19
CA GLN A 5 -6.85 0.60 -12.86
C GLN A 5 -5.64 0.07 -12.12
N GLY A 6 -4.44 0.40 -12.64
CA GLY A 6 -3.14 0.64 -11.98
C GLY A 6 -2.67 -0.08 -10.70
N VAL A 7 -3.41 -1.03 -10.14
CA VAL A 7 -3.02 -1.84 -9.00
C VAL A 7 -2.88 -3.26 -9.55
N PRO A 8 -1.66 -3.72 -9.86
CA PRO A 8 -1.42 -5.07 -10.32
C PRO A 8 -2.01 -6.07 -9.33
N GLU A 9 -2.60 -7.16 -9.80
CA GLU A 9 -3.11 -8.26 -8.94
C GLU A 9 -2.02 -8.77 -7.98
N ALA A 10 -0.75 -8.75 -8.42
CA ALA A 10 0.41 -9.05 -7.58
C ALA A 10 0.58 -8.11 -6.36
N GLN A 11 0.10 -6.86 -6.48
CA GLN A 11 0.12 -5.89 -5.39
C GLN A 11 -0.96 -6.22 -4.35
N ILE A 12 -2.11 -6.76 -4.79
CA ILE A 12 -3.18 -7.24 -3.91
C ILE A 12 -2.72 -8.45 -3.10
N ASP A 13 -2.08 -9.43 -3.72
CA ASP A 13 -1.53 -10.61 -3.01
C ASP A 13 -0.40 -10.23 -2.04
N MET A 14 0.40 -9.22 -2.41
CA MET A 14 1.42 -8.66 -1.51
C MET A 14 0.75 -7.97 -0.32
N PHE A 15 -0.31 -7.19 -0.54
CA PHE A 15 -1.07 -6.53 0.52
C PHE A 15 -1.69 -7.54 1.51
N ILE A 16 -2.24 -8.64 1.03
CA ILE A 16 -2.83 -9.69 1.86
C ILE A 16 -1.77 -10.35 2.75
N ASN A 17 -0.64 -10.78 2.17
CA ASN A 17 0.46 -11.38 2.94
C ASN A 17 1.07 -10.42 3.98
N MET A 18 1.15 -9.12 3.66
CA MET A 18 1.68 -8.12 4.60
C MET A 18 0.73 -7.87 5.77
N MET A 19 -0.58 -7.95 5.55
CA MET A 19 -1.60 -7.85 6.61
C MET A 19 -1.48 -9.01 7.62
N GLU A 20 -1.13 -10.21 7.16
CA GLU A 20 -0.92 -11.39 8.03
C GLU A 20 0.39 -11.30 8.82
N LYS A 21 1.44 -10.71 8.26
CA LYS A 21 2.76 -10.61 8.91
C LYS A 21 2.88 -9.44 9.90
N ASN A 22 2.30 -8.28 9.58
CA ASN A 22 2.33 -7.12 10.47
C ASN A 22 1.08 -6.23 10.28
N PRO A 23 -0.01 -6.52 11.01
CA PRO A 23 -1.27 -5.79 10.87
C PRO A 23 -1.18 -4.34 11.33
N GLU A 24 -0.28 -3.99 12.27
CA GLU A 24 -0.08 -2.62 12.73
C GLU A 24 0.57 -1.74 11.65
N LEU A 25 1.57 -2.28 10.96
CA LEU A 25 2.21 -1.61 9.83
C LEU A 25 1.21 -1.36 8.71
N PHE A 26 0.36 -2.36 8.40
CA PHE A 26 -0.68 -2.20 7.38
C PHE A 26 -1.73 -1.15 7.77
N LYS A 27 -2.16 -1.13 9.04
CA LYS A 27 -3.07 -0.09 9.53
C LYS A 27 -2.48 1.32 9.34
N THR A 28 -1.21 1.48 9.68
CA THR A 28 -0.48 2.75 9.48
C THR A 28 -0.39 3.13 8.00
N ILE A 29 -0.07 2.16 7.13
CA ILE A 29 -0.02 2.36 5.67
C ILE A 29 -1.39 2.81 5.14
N ALA A 30 -2.47 2.14 5.56
CA ALA A 30 -3.83 2.47 5.13
C ALA A 30 -4.25 3.87 5.59
N GLU A 31 -3.93 4.25 6.82
CA GLU A 31 -4.18 5.59 7.36
C GLU A 31 -3.41 6.66 6.58
N GLU A 32 -2.12 6.46 6.29
CA GLU A 32 -1.33 7.41 5.50
C GLU A 32 -1.81 7.53 4.05
N ILE A 33 -2.20 6.42 3.41
CA ILE A 33 -2.77 6.45 2.07
C ILE A 33 -4.06 7.28 2.08
N GLN A 34 -4.93 7.06 3.07
CA GLN A 34 -6.16 7.84 3.22
C GLN A 34 -5.89 9.32 3.46
N GLU A 35 -4.91 9.68 4.28
CA GLU A 35 -4.50 11.07 4.47
C GLU A 35 -3.99 11.73 3.18
N LYS A 36 -3.15 11.02 2.41
CA LYS A 36 -2.64 11.52 1.14
C LYS A 36 -3.77 11.70 0.11
N ILE A 37 -4.70 10.75 0.04
CA ILE A 37 -5.88 10.89 -0.82
C ILE A 37 -6.72 12.11 -0.40
N LYS A 38 -6.95 12.29 0.91
CA LYS A 38 -7.64 13.47 1.44
C LYS A 38 -6.91 14.78 1.16
N SER A 39 -5.58 14.76 1.07
CA SER A 39 -4.78 15.92 0.66
C SER A 39 -4.85 16.23 -0.85
N GLY A 40 -5.60 15.44 -1.62
CA GLY A 40 -5.78 15.61 -3.07
C GLY A 40 -4.80 14.81 -3.94
N MET A 41 -4.10 13.83 -3.37
CA MET A 41 -3.20 12.94 -4.12
C MET A 41 -4.00 11.76 -4.71
N ASP A 42 -3.67 11.35 -5.94
CA ASP A 42 -4.27 10.16 -6.54
C ASP A 42 -4.00 8.91 -5.72
N GLN A 43 -5.01 8.03 -5.58
CA GLN A 43 -4.92 6.79 -4.81
C GLN A 43 -3.73 5.91 -5.22
N ASN A 44 -3.41 5.83 -6.51
CA ASN A 44 -2.24 5.09 -7.00
C ASN A 44 -0.92 5.73 -6.55
N THR A 45 -0.81 7.05 -6.63
CA THR A 45 0.39 7.80 -6.22
C THR A 45 0.57 7.77 -4.71
N ALA A 46 -0.52 7.90 -3.95
CA ALA A 46 -0.53 7.77 -2.50
C ALA A 46 -0.10 6.37 -2.07
N GLY A 47 -0.68 5.33 -2.67
CA GLY A 47 -0.30 3.93 -2.44
C GLY A 47 1.18 3.68 -2.69
N LEU A 48 1.68 4.06 -3.88
CA LEU A 48 3.10 3.94 -4.22
C LEU A 48 4.01 4.72 -3.27
N SER A 49 3.63 5.96 -2.90
CA SER A 49 4.42 6.80 -2.00
C SER A 49 4.54 6.19 -0.61
N VAL A 50 3.46 5.64 -0.07
CA VAL A 50 3.44 5.03 1.27
C VAL A 50 4.12 3.66 1.24
N MET A 51 3.82 2.81 0.26
CA MET A 51 4.51 1.52 0.10
C MET A 51 6.02 1.71 -0.06
N LYS A 52 6.47 2.73 -0.80
CA LYS A 52 7.89 3.06 -0.93
C LYS A 52 8.51 3.57 0.38
N LYS A 53 7.76 4.37 1.15
CA LYS A 53 8.19 4.85 2.49
C LYS A 53 8.40 3.69 3.47
N TYR A 54 7.51 2.70 3.42
CA TYR A 54 7.58 1.52 4.26
C TYR A 54 8.27 0.34 3.56
N GLU A 55 8.88 0.53 2.38
CA GLU A 55 9.49 -0.57 1.61
C GLU A 55 10.57 -1.29 2.41
N ASP A 56 11.39 -0.55 3.17
CA ASP A 56 12.42 -1.12 4.02
C ASP A 56 11.85 -1.90 5.23
N GLU A 57 10.74 -1.43 5.78
CA GLU A 57 10.02 -2.14 6.85
C GLU A 57 9.39 -3.43 6.30
N LEU A 58 8.74 -3.33 5.15
CA LEU A 58 8.15 -4.46 4.44
C LEU A 58 9.22 -5.49 4.07
N LYS A 59 10.38 -5.06 3.56
CA LYS A 59 11.52 -5.94 3.26
C LYS A 59 12.07 -6.68 4.48
N LYS A 60 12.02 -6.08 5.67
CA LYS A 60 12.43 -6.78 6.91
C LYS A 60 11.44 -7.86 7.33
N LEU A 61 10.20 -7.81 6.84
CA LEU A 61 9.15 -8.78 7.13
C LEU A 61 9.13 -9.95 6.12
N VAL A 62 9.78 -9.81 4.96
CA VAL A 62 9.85 -10.88 3.94
C VAL A 62 10.92 -11.90 4.28
#